data_AF-A0A960KEN9-F1
#
_entry.id   AF-A0A960KEN9-F1
#
_cell.length_a   1.000
_cell.length_b   1.000
_cell.length_c   1.000
_cell.angle_alpha   90.00
_cell.angle_beta   90.00
_cell.angle_gamma   90.00
#
_symmetry.space_group_name_H-M   'P 1'
#
loop_
_entity.id
_entity.type
_entity.pdbx_description
1 polymer ?
#
loop_
_entity_poly.entity_id
_entity_poly.type
_entity_poly.pdbx_seq_one_letter_code
_entity_poly.pdbx_strand_id
1 'polypeptide(L)'
;ISSSAIVTKVLIELRRLANPETRLILGIIVIEDLFLALYLAALAPVLGGAGSFGEGALLFARAAAFLLVLGAIARWGGPIVGRLVAAPGDELLVVSFVGFALLVAGLAYELGVSDAIGAFMAGLVLAGTTVAHRVERQVRPLRDAFAALFFFAFGLSIDPGRIGEVIVPAVAAIAATLVLTSIAALGAARINGLDAPAAANVAAALAARGEFALILVTLAAGAGLDDRLAPFVAVYVLVLAVASPILAHRSAWLARLVPTRLLAVPDEVRPPPAPTG
;
A
#
# COMPACT_ATOMS: atom_id res chain seq x y z
N ILE A 1 4.22 -4.29 -3.20
CA ILE A 1 3.34 -3.25 -2.64
C ILE A 1 2.54 -2.67 -3.77
N SER A 2 1.29 -3.07 -3.81
CA SER A 2 0.31 -2.66 -4.78
C SER A 2 -0.19 -1.25 -4.46
N SER A 3 -0.75 -0.54 -5.43
CA SER A 3 -1.40 0.75 -5.17
C SER A 3 -2.81 0.54 -4.63
N SER A 4 -3.00 0.77 -3.34
CA SER A 4 -4.30 0.66 -2.67
C SER A 4 -5.40 1.46 -3.40
N ALA A 5 -5.09 2.71 -3.76
CA ALA A 5 -5.99 3.62 -4.46
C ALA A 5 -6.45 3.08 -5.83
N ILE A 6 -5.50 2.61 -6.65
CA ILE A 6 -5.82 2.05 -7.98
C ILE A 6 -6.65 0.78 -7.79
N VAL A 7 -6.24 -0.13 -6.90
CA VAL A 7 -6.96 -1.40 -6.71
C VAL A 7 -8.39 -1.17 -6.23
N THR A 8 -8.59 -0.33 -5.21
CA THR A 8 -9.94 -0.02 -4.69
C THR A 8 -10.81 0.62 -5.75
N LYS A 9 -10.26 1.56 -6.54
CA LYS A 9 -10.99 2.21 -7.64
C LYS A 9 -11.41 1.20 -8.71
N VAL A 10 -10.50 0.32 -9.12
CA VAL A 10 -10.77 -0.76 -10.09
C VAL A 10 -11.87 -1.69 -9.59
N LEU A 11 -11.85 -2.08 -8.31
CA LEU A 11 -12.89 -2.94 -7.72
C LEU A 11 -14.27 -2.26 -7.70
N ILE A 12 -14.32 -0.96 -7.43
CA ILE A 12 -15.56 -0.15 -7.45
C ILE A 12 -16.08 -0.04 -8.89
N GLU A 13 -15.24 0.37 -9.84
CA GLU A 13 -15.63 0.60 -11.24
C GLU A 13 -16.08 -0.68 -11.93
N LEU A 14 -15.41 -1.81 -11.66
CA LEU A 14 -15.81 -3.11 -12.19
C LEU A 14 -16.95 -3.77 -11.40
N ARG A 15 -17.50 -3.10 -10.37
CA ARG A 15 -18.57 -3.61 -9.48
C ARG A 15 -18.24 -4.97 -8.85
N ARG A 16 -16.97 -5.18 -8.47
CA ARG A 16 -16.47 -6.44 -7.89
C ARG A 16 -16.43 -6.44 -6.36
N LEU A 17 -16.92 -5.39 -5.69
CA LEU A 17 -16.84 -5.28 -4.23
C LEU A 17 -17.48 -6.46 -3.48
N ALA A 18 -18.52 -7.07 -4.05
CA ALA A 18 -19.23 -8.21 -3.45
C ALA A 18 -18.62 -9.58 -3.80
N ASN A 19 -17.58 -9.63 -4.63
CA ASN A 19 -16.97 -10.88 -5.05
C ASN A 19 -16.18 -11.55 -3.91
N PRO A 20 -16.08 -12.89 -3.90
CA PRO A 20 -15.38 -13.63 -2.84
C PRO A 20 -13.89 -13.26 -2.72
N GLU A 21 -13.22 -12.99 -3.84
CA GLU A 21 -11.80 -12.59 -3.86
C GLU A 21 -11.52 -11.19 -3.32
N THR A 22 -12.53 -10.32 -3.24
CA THR A 22 -12.32 -8.92 -2.82
C THR A 22 -11.83 -8.82 -1.38
N ARG A 23 -12.35 -9.66 -0.48
CA ARG A 23 -11.89 -9.68 0.92
C ARG A 23 -10.39 -10.02 1.01
N LEU A 24 -9.93 -10.96 0.17
CA LEU A 24 -8.52 -11.33 0.08
C LEU A 24 -7.68 -10.17 -0.47
N ILE A 25 -8.13 -9.53 -1.56
CA ILE A 25 -7.42 -8.38 -2.17
C ILE A 25 -7.26 -7.24 -1.16
N LEU A 26 -8.34 -6.85 -0.48
CA LEU A 26 -8.30 -5.79 0.53
C LEU A 26 -7.39 -6.17 1.72
N GLY A 27 -7.45 -7.43 2.17
CA GLY A 27 -6.56 -7.93 3.22
C GLY A 27 -5.09 -7.87 2.82
N ILE A 28 -4.74 -8.27 1.59
CA ILE A 28 -3.37 -8.18 1.07
C ILE A 28 -2.89 -6.74 1.05
N ILE A 29 -3.69 -5.80 0.54
CA ILE A 29 -3.31 -4.38 0.47
C ILE A 29 -2.99 -3.82 1.86
N VAL A 30 -3.84 -4.09 2.86
CA VAL A 30 -3.59 -3.64 4.24
C VAL A 30 -2.29 -4.20 4.80
N ILE A 31 -2.00 -5.48 4.54
CA ILE A 31 -0.76 -6.12 4.98
C ILE A 31 0.45 -5.56 4.22
N GLU A 32 0.34 -5.30 2.92
CA GLU A 32 1.41 -4.68 2.13
C GLU A 32 1.74 -3.27 2.64
N ASP A 33 0.72 -2.46 2.96
CA ASP A 33 0.88 -1.11 3.49
C ASP A 33 1.55 -1.15 4.88
N LEU A 34 1.12 -2.07 5.75
CA LEU A 34 1.76 -2.28 7.05
C LEU A 34 3.21 -2.76 6.91
N PHE A 35 3.47 -3.71 6.01
CA PHE A 35 4.81 -4.21 5.75
C PHE A 35 5.73 -3.10 5.26
N LEU A 36 5.27 -2.26 4.32
CA LEU A 36 6.04 -1.13 3.85
C LEU A 36 6.37 -0.17 4.99
N ALA A 37 5.40 0.13 5.85
CA ALA A 37 5.65 1.00 6.99
C ALA A 37 6.76 0.43 7.88
N LEU A 38 6.69 -0.85 8.22
CA LEU A 38 7.76 -1.50 9.00
C LEU A 38 9.10 -1.52 8.25
N TYR A 39 9.08 -1.77 6.95
CA TYR A 39 10.26 -1.79 6.10
C TYR A 39 10.95 -0.43 6.03
N LEU A 40 10.21 0.65 5.80
CA LEU A 40 10.74 2.01 5.77
C LEU A 40 11.28 2.45 7.15
N ALA A 41 10.59 2.09 8.24
CA ALA A 41 11.08 2.32 9.59
C ALA A 41 12.40 1.57 9.87
N ALA A 42 12.54 0.35 9.35
CA ALA A 42 13.78 -0.43 9.45
C ALA A 42 14.89 0.08 8.52
N LEU A 43 14.54 0.76 7.42
CA LEU A 43 15.48 1.28 6.43
C LEU A 43 16.07 2.64 6.85
N ALA A 44 15.34 3.42 7.63
CA ALA A 44 15.76 4.75 8.07
C ALA A 44 17.14 4.79 8.78
N PRO A 45 17.50 3.87 9.69
CA PRO A 45 18.84 3.83 10.30
C PRO A 45 19.96 3.53 9.30
N VAL A 46 19.66 2.71 8.28
CA VAL A 46 20.63 2.31 7.24
C VAL A 46 20.90 3.47 6.29
N LEU A 47 19.86 4.20 5.89
CA LEU A 47 19.98 5.38 5.03
C LEU A 47 20.51 6.61 5.77
N GLY A 48 20.25 6.71 7.08
CA GLY A 48 20.75 7.78 7.95
C GLY A 48 22.24 7.65 8.31
N GLY A 49 22.93 6.63 7.81
CA GLY A 49 24.38 6.47 8.00
C GLY A 49 24.78 6.07 9.42
N ALA A 50 23.98 5.25 10.11
CA ALA A 50 24.32 4.75 11.46
C ALA A 50 25.76 4.20 11.49
N GLY A 51 26.61 4.81 12.31
CA GLY A 51 28.06 4.55 12.33
C GLY A 51 28.44 3.22 13.00
N SER A 52 27.47 2.55 13.63
CA SER A 52 27.65 1.24 14.28
C SER A 52 26.34 0.45 14.37
N PHE A 53 26.46 -0.87 14.53
CA PHE A 53 25.31 -1.76 14.78
C PHE A 53 24.50 -1.35 16.02
N GLY A 54 25.14 -0.82 17.06
CA GLY A 54 24.47 -0.37 18.28
C GLY A 54 23.58 0.85 18.06
N GLU A 55 24.02 1.79 17.23
CA GLU A 55 23.24 2.97 16.85
C GLU A 55 22.04 2.58 15.97
N GLY A 56 22.24 1.66 15.01
CA GLY A 56 21.17 1.10 14.20
C GLY A 56 20.12 0.36 15.03
N ALA A 57 20.56 -0.45 16.01
CA ALA A 57 19.66 -1.16 16.92
C ALA A 57 18.85 -0.20 17.81
N LEU A 58 19.47 0.88 18.29
CA LEU A 58 18.80 1.90 19.09
C LEU A 58 17.74 2.66 18.27
N LEU A 59 18.08 3.05 17.04
CA LEU A 59 17.14 3.72 16.13
C LEU A 59 15.96 2.79 15.79
N PHE A 60 16.24 1.52 15.50
CA PHE A 60 15.19 0.52 15.28
C PHE A 60 14.30 0.33 16.52
N ALA A 61 14.88 0.24 17.72
CA ALA A 61 14.12 0.10 18.97
C ALA A 61 13.24 1.33 19.23
N ARG A 62 13.74 2.54 18.95
CA ARG A 62 12.98 3.79 19.07
C ARG A 62 11.81 3.83 18.08
N ALA A 63 12.05 3.46 16.83
CA ALA A 63 11.04 3.36 15.80
C ALA A 63 9.96 2.31 16.16
N ALA A 64 10.38 1.11 16.57
CA ALA A 64 9.47 0.04 16.98
C ALA A 64 8.64 0.44 18.21
N ALA A 65 9.26 1.05 19.22
CA ALA A 65 8.57 1.55 20.40
C ALA A 65 7.53 2.62 20.04
N PHE A 66 7.88 3.57 19.17
CA PHE A 66 6.95 4.59 18.70
C PHE A 66 5.73 3.97 17.99
N LEU A 67 5.95 3.02 17.08
CA LEU A 67 4.87 2.33 16.38
C LEU A 67 4.00 1.49 17.32
N LEU A 68 4.59 0.82 18.31
CA LEU A 68 3.86 0.08 19.34
C LEU A 68 3.02 1.02 20.20
N VAL A 69 3.55 2.18 20.59
CA VAL A 69 2.82 3.21 21.34
C VAL A 69 1.66 3.74 20.50
N LEU A 70 1.86 4.08 19.23
CA LEU A 70 0.75 4.48 18.37
C LEU A 70 -0.27 3.38 18.14
N GLY A 71 0.16 2.13 18.00
CA GLY A 71 -0.73 0.97 17.93
C GLY A 71 -1.55 0.80 19.19
N ALA A 72 -0.94 0.98 20.37
CA ALA A 72 -1.62 0.97 21.66
C ALA A 72 -2.62 2.12 21.78
N ILE A 73 -2.25 3.33 21.36
CA ILE A 73 -3.15 4.50 21.32
C ILE A 73 -4.31 4.25 20.35
N ALA A 74 -4.07 3.64 19.18
CA ALA A 74 -5.13 3.26 18.25
C ALA A 74 -6.09 2.24 18.88
N ARG A 75 -5.56 1.30 19.68
CA ARG A 75 -6.34 0.23 20.29
C ARG A 75 -7.15 0.66 21.51
N TRP A 76 -6.61 1.55 22.35
CA TRP A 76 -7.17 1.92 23.66
C TRP A 76 -7.40 3.42 23.84
N GLY A 77 -6.70 4.28 23.10
CA GLY A 77 -6.73 5.74 23.22
C GLY A 77 -7.78 6.45 22.36
N GLY A 78 -8.59 5.71 21.59
CA GLY A 78 -9.59 6.26 20.68
C GLY A 78 -10.50 7.35 21.28
N PRO A 79 -11.08 7.19 22.49
CA PRO A 79 -11.92 8.23 23.09
C PRO A 79 -11.18 9.55 23.37
N ILE A 80 -9.90 9.48 23.75
CA ILE A 80 -9.08 10.66 24.07
C ILE A 80 -8.69 11.37 22.78
N VAL A 81 -8.14 10.62 21.81
CA VAL A 81 -7.71 11.20 20.53
C VAL A 81 -8.91 11.72 19.75
N GLY A 82 -10.03 11.00 19.79
CA GLY A 82 -11.29 11.46 19.19
C GLY A 82 -11.76 12.80 19.77
N ARG A 83 -11.58 13.04 21.08
CA ARG A 83 -11.90 14.34 21.70
C ARG A 83 -10.90 15.44 21.33
N LEU A 84 -9.62 15.12 21.21
CA LEU A 84 -8.59 16.08 20.81
C LEU A 84 -8.79 16.57 19.38
N VAL A 85 -9.22 15.67 18.48
CA VAL A 85 -9.42 16.00 17.06
C VAL A 85 -10.85 16.49 16.79
N ALA A 86 -11.82 16.15 17.64
CA ALA A 86 -13.19 16.60 17.49
C ALA A 86 -13.27 18.13 17.43
N ALA A 87 -14.01 18.62 16.44
CA ALA A 87 -14.29 20.03 16.28
C ALA A 87 -15.79 20.26 16.00
N PRO A 88 -16.34 21.44 16.36
CA PRO A 88 -17.73 21.78 16.11
C PRO A 88 -18.05 21.81 14.60
N GLY A 89 -17.23 22.49 13.80
CA GLY A 89 -17.39 22.66 12.34
C GLY A 89 -16.56 21.68 11.51
N ASP A 90 -16.94 21.50 10.24
CA ASP A 90 -16.23 20.62 9.30
C ASP A 90 -14.87 21.21 8.93
N GLU A 91 -14.77 22.53 8.82
CA GLU A 91 -13.54 23.27 8.51
C GLU A 91 -12.51 23.09 9.62
N LEU A 92 -12.92 23.30 10.87
CA LEU A 92 -12.04 23.14 12.01
C LEU A 92 -11.69 21.66 12.24
N LEU A 93 -12.58 20.73 11.89
CA LEU A 93 -12.29 19.30 11.96
C LEU A 93 -11.17 18.90 11.00
N VAL A 94 -11.20 19.43 9.77
CA VAL A 94 -10.12 19.22 8.79
C VAL A 94 -8.82 19.79 9.32
N VAL A 95 -8.82 21.02 9.83
CA VAL A 95 -7.61 21.65 10.39
C VAL A 95 -7.06 20.85 11.57
N SER A 96 -7.93 20.42 12.50
CA SER A 96 -7.54 19.58 13.64
C SER A 96 -6.97 18.23 13.20
N PHE A 97 -7.59 17.58 12.21
CA PHE A 97 -7.10 16.32 11.68
C PHE A 97 -5.75 16.47 10.98
N VAL A 98 -5.62 17.43 10.07
CA VAL A 98 -4.38 17.67 9.33
C VAL A 98 -3.27 18.09 10.30
N GLY A 99 -3.57 18.96 11.27
CA GLY A 99 -2.64 19.34 12.33
C GLY A 99 -2.19 18.15 13.18
N PHE A 100 -3.12 17.27 13.56
CA PHE A 100 -2.79 16.01 14.25
C PHE A 100 -1.93 15.08 13.39
N ALA A 101 -2.26 14.90 12.12
CA ALA A 101 -1.49 14.06 11.20
C ALA A 101 -0.06 14.59 11.00
N LEU A 102 0.09 15.91 10.83
CA LEU A 102 1.39 16.58 10.73
C LEU A 102 2.19 16.49 12.02
N LEU A 103 1.55 16.65 13.18
CA LEU A 103 2.21 16.50 14.48
C LEU A 103 2.75 15.08 14.66
N VAL A 104 1.94 14.07 14.37
CA VAL A 104 2.38 12.67 14.46
C VAL A 104 3.46 12.36 13.43
N ALA A 105 3.34 12.86 12.19
CA ALA A 105 4.37 12.71 11.16
C ALA A 105 5.70 13.39 11.54
N GLY A 106 5.64 14.59 12.13
CA GLY A 106 6.83 15.29 12.63
C GLY A 106 7.49 14.57 13.80
N LEU A 107 6.69 14.04 14.74
CA LEU A 107 7.21 13.17 15.80
C LEU A 107 7.85 11.90 15.22
N ALA A 108 7.24 11.29 14.20
CA ALA A 108 7.81 10.14 13.52
C ALA A 108 9.19 10.47 12.93
N TYR A 109 9.30 11.60 12.23
CA TYR A 109 10.57 12.09 11.65
C TYR A 109 11.67 12.26 12.70
N GLU A 110 11.38 12.94 13.83
CA GLU A 110 12.33 13.14 14.94
C GLU A 110 12.78 11.83 15.62
N LEU A 111 11.94 10.79 15.52
CA LEU A 111 12.22 9.46 16.07
C LEU A 111 12.92 8.54 15.06
N GLY A 112 13.24 9.04 13.86
CA GLY A 112 13.88 8.27 12.80
C GLY A 112 12.92 7.32 12.07
N VAL A 113 11.61 7.62 12.11
CA VAL A 113 10.56 6.91 11.36
C VAL A 113 10.17 7.78 10.17
N SER A 114 9.76 7.17 9.04
CA SER A 114 9.22 7.97 7.93
C SER A 114 7.97 8.73 8.36
N ASP A 115 7.95 10.01 8.01
CA ASP A 115 6.82 10.93 8.07
C ASP A 115 5.52 10.33 7.48
N ALA A 116 5.60 9.64 6.35
CA ALA A 116 4.48 8.96 5.72
C ALA A 116 3.87 7.89 6.64
N ILE A 117 4.68 7.14 7.38
CA ILE A 117 4.21 6.15 8.36
C ILE A 117 3.54 6.84 9.53
N GLY A 118 4.14 7.93 10.03
CA GLY A 118 3.53 8.72 11.10
C GLY A 118 2.14 9.21 10.71
N ALA A 119 2.00 9.77 9.52
CA ALA A 119 0.70 10.22 8.99
C ALA A 119 -0.30 9.05 8.82
N PHE A 120 0.15 7.90 8.32
CA PHE A 120 -0.68 6.70 8.22
C PHE A 120 -1.19 6.23 9.59
N MET A 121 -0.30 6.15 10.57
CA MET A 121 -0.65 5.73 11.93
C MET A 121 -1.58 6.73 12.61
N ALA A 122 -1.45 8.04 12.34
CA ALA A 122 -2.40 9.04 12.80
C ALA A 122 -3.83 8.76 12.28
N GLY A 123 -3.95 8.40 11.00
CA GLY A 123 -5.21 7.95 10.40
C GLY A 123 -5.75 6.70 11.08
N LEU A 124 -4.90 5.69 11.33
CA LEU A 124 -5.27 4.45 12.00
C LEU A 124 -5.78 4.68 13.43
N VAL A 125 -5.13 5.58 14.18
CA VAL A 125 -5.55 5.96 15.53
C VAL A 125 -6.96 6.55 15.52
N LEU A 126 -7.29 7.36 14.50
CA LEU A 126 -8.60 7.98 14.38
C LEU A 126 -9.68 7.07 13.81
N ALA A 127 -9.32 6.02 13.07
CA ALA A 127 -10.26 5.10 12.43
C ALA A 127 -11.25 4.45 13.43
N GLY A 128 -10.85 4.25 14.69
CA GLY A 128 -11.68 3.70 15.75
C GLY A 128 -12.52 4.72 16.54
N THR A 129 -12.53 6.00 16.15
CA THR A 129 -13.16 7.08 16.92
C THR A 129 -14.54 7.48 16.37
N THR A 130 -15.33 8.17 17.19
CA THR A 130 -16.67 8.67 16.79
C THR A 130 -16.61 9.72 15.67
N VAL A 131 -15.47 10.38 15.48
CA VAL A 131 -15.26 11.40 14.43
C VAL A 131 -14.72 10.82 13.13
N ALA A 132 -14.33 9.54 13.10
CA ALA A 132 -13.66 8.89 11.96
C ALA A 132 -14.39 9.11 10.64
N HIS A 133 -15.69 8.83 10.61
CA HIS A 133 -16.48 8.93 9.38
C HIS A 133 -16.63 10.37 8.87
N ARG A 134 -16.70 11.34 9.80
CA ARG A 134 -16.77 12.77 9.47
C ARG A 134 -15.44 13.27 8.92
N VAL A 135 -14.34 12.88 9.56
CA VAL A 135 -12.96 13.14 9.09
C VAL A 135 -12.75 12.55 7.71
N GLU A 136 -13.08 11.28 7.51
CA GLU A 136 -12.93 10.58 6.23
C GLU A 136 -13.64 11.30 5.09
N ARG A 137 -14.90 11.71 5.31
CA ARG A 137 -15.68 12.45 4.31
C ARG A 137 -15.01 13.76 3.91
N GLN A 138 -14.46 14.49 4.89
CA GLN A 138 -13.87 15.80 4.65
C GLN A 138 -12.44 15.71 4.08
N VAL A 139 -11.69 14.65 4.39
CA VAL A 139 -10.31 14.45 3.94
C VAL A 139 -10.24 13.81 2.56
N ARG A 140 -11.27 13.08 2.11
CA ARG A 140 -11.31 12.45 0.78
C ARG A 140 -10.95 13.42 -0.37
N PRO A 141 -11.56 14.61 -0.50
CA PRO A 141 -11.19 15.57 -1.55
C PRO A 141 -9.74 16.07 -1.44
N LEU A 142 -9.25 16.28 -0.22
CA LEU A 142 -7.87 16.69 0.04
C LEU A 142 -6.89 15.61 -0.39
N ARG A 143 -7.14 14.35 -0.01
CA ARG A 143 -6.35 13.20 -0.45
C ARG A 143 -6.27 13.16 -1.97
N ASP A 144 -7.40 13.31 -2.66
CA ASP A 144 -7.44 13.24 -4.13
C ASP A 144 -6.66 14.40 -4.77
N ALA A 145 -6.78 15.62 -4.22
CA ALA A 145 -6.03 16.79 -4.67
C ALA A 145 -4.51 16.66 -4.43
N PHE A 146 -4.10 16.24 -3.22
CA PHE A 146 -2.69 16.03 -2.89
C PHE A 146 -2.08 14.88 -3.67
N ALA A 147 -2.82 13.80 -3.91
CA ALA A 147 -2.37 12.71 -4.78
C ALA A 147 -2.14 13.23 -6.20
N ALA A 148 -3.08 13.99 -6.78
CA ALA A 148 -2.92 14.58 -8.10
C ALA A 148 -1.70 15.51 -8.18
N LEU A 149 -1.50 16.36 -7.16
CA LEU A 149 -0.34 17.26 -7.08
C LEU A 149 0.98 16.49 -6.93
N PHE A 150 1.01 15.44 -6.11
CA PHE A 150 2.16 14.57 -5.94
C PHE A 150 2.56 13.90 -7.26
N PHE A 151 1.59 13.30 -7.98
CA PHE A 151 1.86 12.70 -9.29
C PHE A 151 2.28 13.72 -10.34
N PHE A 152 1.72 14.94 -10.29
CA PHE A 152 2.13 16.03 -11.18
C PHE A 152 3.58 16.46 -10.92
N ALA A 153 3.92 16.74 -9.65
CA ALA A 153 5.27 17.14 -9.26
C ALA A 153 6.30 16.03 -9.53
N PHE A 154 5.96 14.78 -9.21
CA PHE A 154 6.78 13.62 -9.57
C PHE A 154 6.95 13.52 -11.08
N GLY A 155 5.87 13.71 -11.84
CA GLY A 155 5.89 13.77 -13.31
C GLY A 155 6.90 14.78 -13.85
N LEU A 156 6.95 15.97 -13.27
CA LEU A 156 7.90 17.02 -13.64
C LEU A 156 9.35 16.72 -13.24
N SER A 157 9.57 15.87 -12.23
CA SER A 157 10.91 15.47 -11.81
C SER A 157 11.58 14.46 -12.75
N ILE A 158 10.81 13.84 -13.65
CA ILE A 158 11.32 12.86 -14.61
C ILE A 158 11.98 13.60 -15.76
N ASP A 159 13.26 13.32 -15.99
CA ASP A 159 13.95 13.71 -17.23
C ASP A 159 13.61 12.73 -18.37
N PRO A 160 12.84 13.14 -19.39
CA PRO A 160 12.47 12.26 -20.50
C PRO A 160 13.67 11.80 -21.31
N GLY A 161 14.76 12.58 -21.33
CA GLY A 161 16.00 12.25 -22.05
C GLY A 161 16.70 11.02 -21.49
N ARG A 162 16.48 10.70 -20.20
CA ARG A 162 17.12 9.57 -19.51
C ARG A 162 16.28 8.29 -19.53
N ILE A 163 15.04 8.35 -20.02
CA ILE A 163 14.15 7.17 -20.11
C ILE A 163 14.82 6.05 -20.94
N GLY A 164 15.50 6.41 -22.03
CA GLY A 164 16.21 5.46 -22.89
C GLY A 164 17.19 4.55 -22.16
N GLU A 165 17.84 5.07 -21.11
CA GLU A 165 18.84 4.34 -20.31
C GLU A 165 18.20 3.25 -19.43
N VAL A 166 16.92 3.39 -19.10
CA VAL A 166 16.23 2.58 -18.09
C VAL A 166 15.11 1.71 -18.66
N ILE A 167 14.80 1.81 -19.96
CA ILE A 167 13.74 1.00 -20.60
C ILE A 167 13.97 -0.49 -20.40
N VAL A 168 15.18 -0.99 -20.65
CA VAL A 168 15.49 -2.43 -20.54
C VAL A 168 15.26 -2.94 -19.11
N PRO A 169 15.88 -2.34 -18.06
CA PRO A 169 15.61 -2.78 -16.70
C PRO A 169 14.14 -2.56 -16.29
N ALA A 170 13.49 -1.48 -16.74
CA ALA A 170 12.09 -1.21 -16.42
C ALA A 170 11.16 -2.29 -16.99
N VAL A 171 11.32 -2.66 -18.26
CA VAL A 171 10.54 -3.74 -18.90
C VAL A 171 10.79 -5.08 -18.21
N ALA A 172 12.03 -5.40 -17.87
CA ALA A 172 12.37 -6.60 -17.11
C ALA A 172 11.67 -6.61 -15.74
N ALA A 173 11.69 -5.49 -15.01
CA ALA A 173 11.04 -5.35 -13.72
C ALA A 173 9.50 -5.44 -13.81
N ILE A 174 8.90 -4.87 -14.86
CA ILE A 174 7.45 -4.98 -15.14
C ILE A 174 7.08 -6.44 -15.38
N ALA A 175 7.81 -7.13 -16.27
CA ALA A 175 7.57 -8.54 -16.58
C ALA A 175 7.72 -9.42 -15.33
N ALA A 176 8.80 -9.24 -14.57
CA ALA A 176 9.02 -9.94 -13.31
C ALA A 176 7.89 -9.67 -12.31
N THR A 177 7.42 -8.42 -12.22
CA THR A 177 6.30 -8.05 -11.33
C THR A 177 5.01 -8.77 -11.71
N LEU A 178 4.64 -8.79 -12.99
CA LEU A 178 3.43 -9.47 -13.45
C LEU A 178 3.50 -10.98 -13.19
N VAL A 179 4.65 -11.60 -13.41
CA VAL A 179 4.87 -13.03 -13.16
C VAL A 179 4.78 -13.34 -11.67
N LEU A 180 5.54 -12.61 -10.84
CA LEU A 180 5.57 -12.83 -9.39
C LEU A 180 4.21 -12.57 -8.74
N THR A 181 3.52 -11.49 -9.12
CA THR A 181 2.17 -11.21 -8.63
C THR A 181 1.17 -12.29 -9.06
N SER A 182 1.29 -12.82 -10.28
CA SER A 182 0.43 -13.93 -10.73
C SER A 182 0.69 -15.21 -9.94
N ILE A 183 1.95 -15.56 -9.68
CA ILE A 183 2.31 -16.73 -8.85
C ILE A 183 1.78 -16.56 -7.42
N ALA A 184 2.00 -15.39 -6.82
CA ALA A 184 1.51 -15.09 -5.48
C ALA A 184 -0.02 -15.15 -5.41
N ALA A 185 -0.72 -14.60 -6.41
CA ALA A 185 -2.18 -14.66 -6.50
C ALA A 185 -2.71 -16.08 -6.65
N LEU A 186 -2.04 -16.95 -7.43
CA LEU A 186 -2.40 -18.37 -7.53
C LEU A 186 -2.23 -19.11 -6.20
N GLY A 187 -1.12 -18.84 -5.49
CA GLY A 187 -0.89 -19.40 -4.16
C GLY A 187 -1.96 -18.95 -3.16
N ALA A 188 -2.23 -17.64 -3.11
CA ALA A 188 -3.26 -17.07 -2.24
C ALA A 188 -4.66 -17.59 -2.59
N ALA A 189 -4.99 -17.72 -3.88
CA ALA A 189 -6.24 -18.30 -4.35
C ALA A 189 -6.40 -19.76 -3.92
N ARG A 190 -5.35 -20.58 -4.10
CA ARG A 190 -5.34 -22.00 -3.68
C ARG A 190 -5.59 -22.15 -2.18
N ILE A 191 -4.92 -21.34 -1.35
CA ILE A 191 -5.07 -21.37 0.12
C ILE A 191 -6.50 -20.98 0.53
N ASN A 192 -7.13 -20.07 -0.21
CA ASN A 192 -8.48 -19.57 0.08
C ASN A 192 -9.59 -20.32 -0.69
N GLY A 193 -9.27 -21.42 -1.38
CA GLY A 193 -10.25 -22.22 -2.14
C GLY A 193 -10.91 -21.45 -3.30
N LEU A 194 -10.22 -20.45 -3.87
CA LEU A 194 -10.73 -19.62 -4.96
C LEU A 194 -10.50 -20.28 -6.33
N ASP A 195 -11.39 -20.00 -7.27
CA ASP A 195 -11.34 -20.53 -8.64
C ASP A 195 -10.40 -19.73 -9.56
N ALA A 196 -10.20 -20.22 -10.79
CA ALA A 196 -9.30 -19.59 -11.76
C ALA A 196 -9.69 -18.14 -12.12
N PRO A 197 -10.99 -17.81 -12.34
CA PRO A 197 -11.45 -16.43 -12.47
C PRO A 197 -11.08 -15.54 -11.28
N ALA A 198 -11.32 -16.00 -10.06
CA ALA A 198 -10.96 -15.26 -8.85
C ALA A 198 -9.44 -15.07 -8.73
N ALA A 199 -8.63 -16.10 -9.00
CA ALA A 199 -7.18 -15.99 -8.99
C ALA A 199 -6.64 -14.97 -10.00
N ALA A 200 -7.20 -14.96 -11.22
CA ALA A 200 -6.85 -13.97 -12.25
C ALA A 200 -7.28 -12.56 -11.84
N ASN A 201 -8.43 -12.40 -11.17
CA ASN A 201 -8.88 -11.13 -10.62
C ASN A 201 -7.90 -10.60 -9.56
N VAL A 202 -7.47 -11.46 -8.62
CA VAL A 202 -6.48 -11.10 -7.59
C VAL A 202 -5.17 -10.64 -8.22
N ALA A 203 -4.63 -11.42 -9.18
CA ALA A 203 -3.39 -11.09 -9.87
C ALA A 203 -3.46 -9.74 -10.60
N ALA A 204 -4.54 -9.53 -11.36
CA ALA A 204 -4.71 -8.33 -12.16
C ALA A 204 -4.96 -7.06 -11.31
N ALA A 205 -5.73 -7.21 -10.23
CA ALA A 205 -6.00 -6.12 -9.29
C ALA A 205 -4.71 -5.67 -8.57
N LEU A 206 -3.91 -6.62 -8.09
CA LEU A 206 -2.66 -6.34 -7.34
C LEU A 206 -1.45 -6.01 -8.23
N ALA A 207 -1.60 -6.01 -9.56
CA ALA A 207 -0.51 -5.67 -10.47
C ALA A 207 -0.14 -4.18 -10.42
N ALA A 208 -1.08 -3.31 -10.06
CA ALA A 208 -0.87 -1.86 -10.00
C ALA A 208 0.21 -1.51 -8.98
N ARG A 209 1.20 -0.71 -9.39
CA ARG A 209 2.19 -0.08 -8.50
C ARG A 209 1.97 1.43 -8.54
N GLY A 210 2.24 2.13 -7.45
CA GLY A 210 1.86 3.53 -7.35
C GLY A 210 2.57 4.30 -6.24
N GLU A 211 1.79 4.99 -5.43
CA GLU A 211 2.20 5.98 -4.41
C GLU A 211 3.47 5.62 -3.63
N PHE A 212 3.58 4.38 -3.18
CA PHE A 212 4.70 3.95 -2.36
C PHE A 212 6.01 3.70 -3.13
N ALA A 213 5.94 3.27 -4.39
CA ALA A 213 7.14 3.18 -5.23
C ALA A 213 7.74 4.55 -5.49
N LEU A 214 6.87 5.57 -5.59
CA LEU A 214 7.27 6.96 -5.75
C LEU A 214 7.88 7.54 -4.46
N ILE A 215 7.32 7.21 -3.29
CA ILE A 215 7.93 7.59 -2.00
C ILE A 215 9.31 6.94 -1.81
N LEU A 216 9.46 5.68 -2.20
CA LEU A 216 10.75 4.98 -2.13
C LEU A 216 11.81 5.64 -3.02
N VAL A 217 11.42 6.09 -4.21
CA VAL A 217 12.38 6.72 -5.13
C VAL A 217 12.77 8.12 -4.69
N THR A 218 11.86 8.90 -4.11
CA THR A 218 12.21 10.20 -3.52
C THR A 218 13.15 10.05 -2.33
N LEU A 219 12.94 9.02 -1.49
CA LEU A 219 13.85 8.69 -0.40
C LEU A 219 15.22 8.26 -0.93
N ALA A 220 15.26 7.42 -1.97
CA ALA A 220 16.51 6.98 -2.58
C ALA A 220 17.28 8.15 -3.21
N ALA A 221 16.59 9.05 -3.91
CA ALA A 221 17.18 10.26 -4.46
C ALA A 221 17.72 11.19 -3.35
N GLY A 222 16.96 11.37 -2.26
CA GLY A 222 17.40 12.15 -1.10
C GLY A 222 18.65 11.57 -0.40
N ALA A 223 18.83 10.25 -0.46
CA ALA A 223 20.02 9.56 0.04
C ALA A 223 21.18 9.52 -0.98
N GLY A 224 21.05 10.16 -2.14
CA GLY A 224 22.10 10.23 -3.17
C GLY A 224 22.37 8.90 -3.88
N LEU A 225 21.38 8.01 -3.97
CA LEU A 225 21.48 6.80 -4.80
C LEU A 225 21.43 7.15 -6.30
N ASP A 226 21.56 6.13 -7.16
CA ASP A 226 21.59 6.27 -8.62
C ASP A 226 20.44 7.12 -9.17
N ASP A 227 20.77 8.21 -9.87
CA ASP A 227 19.83 9.13 -10.51
C ASP A 227 18.92 8.46 -11.55
N ARG A 228 19.27 7.26 -12.03
CA ARG A 228 18.45 6.45 -12.94
C ARG A 228 17.22 5.87 -12.25
N LEU A 229 17.17 5.84 -10.92
CA LEU A 229 16.03 5.29 -10.18
C LEU A 229 14.74 6.07 -10.43
N ALA A 230 14.78 7.40 -10.48
CA ALA A 230 13.61 8.24 -10.73
C ALA A 230 12.95 7.94 -12.10
N PRO A 231 13.66 8.01 -13.25
CA PRO A 231 13.08 7.67 -14.55
C PRO A 231 12.70 6.17 -14.64
N PHE A 232 13.44 5.27 -13.99
CA PHE A 232 13.09 3.85 -13.94
C PHE A 232 11.74 3.62 -13.24
N VAL A 233 11.59 4.16 -12.03
CA VAL A 233 10.37 4.01 -11.22
C VAL A 233 9.20 4.69 -11.92
N ALA A 234 9.43 5.82 -12.59
CA ALA A 234 8.41 6.49 -13.38
C ALA A 234 7.82 5.61 -14.48
N VAL A 235 8.67 5.01 -15.33
CA VAL A 235 8.22 4.10 -16.39
C VAL A 235 7.53 2.88 -15.77
N TYR A 236 8.13 2.29 -14.75
CA TYR A 236 7.62 1.11 -14.05
C TYR A 236 6.21 1.35 -13.47
N VAL A 237 6.04 2.43 -12.69
CA VAL A 237 4.78 2.80 -12.05
C VAL A 237 3.74 3.19 -13.09
N LEU A 238 4.09 4.03 -14.07
CA LEU A 238 3.16 4.49 -15.09
C LEU A 238 2.60 3.32 -15.91
N VAL A 239 3.47 2.42 -16.38
CA VAL A 239 3.05 1.26 -17.16
C VAL A 239 2.16 0.34 -16.34
N LEU A 240 2.51 0.03 -15.09
CA LEU A 240 1.70 -0.86 -14.26
C LEU A 240 0.38 -0.21 -13.79
N ALA A 241 0.37 1.10 -13.54
CA ALA A 241 -0.83 1.84 -13.19
C ALA A 241 -1.87 1.84 -14.33
N VAL A 242 -1.41 1.87 -15.59
CA VAL A 242 -2.27 1.76 -16.77
C VAL A 242 -2.61 0.31 -17.11
N ALA A 243 -1.63 -0.59 -17.03
CA ALA A 243 -1.81 -1.99 -17.39
C ALA A 243 -2.76 -2.71 -16.42
N SER A 244 -2.71 -2.42 -15.12
CA SER A 244 -3.52 -3.14 -14.13
C SER A 244 -5.03 -3.01 -14.34
N PRO A 245 -5.62 -1.81 -14.53
CA PRO A 245 -7.05 -1.69 -14.87
C PRO A 245 -7.44 -2.47 -16.14
N ILE A 246 -6.58 -2.44 -17.17
CA ILE A 246 -6.80 -3.16 -18.44
C ILE A 246 -6.78 -4.68 -18.19
N LEU A 247 -5.79 -5.19 -17.45
CA LEU A 247 -5.69 -6.59 -17.07
C LEU A 247 -6.89 -7.01 -16.21
N ALA A 248 -7.34 -6.15 -15.28
CA ALA A 248 -8.48 -6.43 -14.41
C ALA A 248 -9.80 -6.50 -15.18
N HIS A 249 -9.98 -5.62 -16.18
CA HIS A 249 -11.12 -5.69 -17.09
C HIS A 249 -11.08 -6.97 -17.96
N ARG A 250 -9.88 -7.40 -18.38
CA ARG A 250 -9.65 -8.62 -19.18
C ARG A 250 -9.40 -9.87 -18.35
N SER A 251 -9.64 -9.84 -17.04
CA SER A 251 -9.28 -10.93 -16.13
C SER A 251 -9.98 -12.25 -16.45
N ALA A 252 -11.20 -12.22 -16.97
CA ALA A 252 -11.91 -13.41 -17.43
C ALA A 252 -11.20 -14.12 -18.61
N TRP A 253 -10.52 -13.35 -19.47
CA TRP A 253 -9.68 -13.92 -20.51
C TRP A 253 -8.38 -14.48 -19.92
N LEU A 254 -7.75 -13.75 -18.99
CA LEU A 254 -6.55 -14.22 -18.27
C LEU A 254 -6.81 -15.51 -17.47
N ALA A 255 -8.02 -15.70 -16.97
CA ALA A 255 -8.43 -16.91 -16.27
C ALA A 255 -8.27 -18.18 -17.13
N ARG A 256 -8.30 -18.06 -18.47
CA ARG A 256 -8.07 -19.20 -19.39
C ARG A 256 -6.63 -19.65 -19.41
N LEU A 257 -5.70 -18.78 -19.03
CA LEU A 257 -4.27 -19.08 -18.92
C LEU A 257 -3.92 -19.70 -17.57
N VAL A 258 -4.83 -19.64 -16.59
CA VAL A 258 -4.63 -20.20 -15.26
C VAL A 258 -4.79 -21.73 -15.32
N PRO A 259 -3.75 -22.52 -15.00
CA PRO A 259 -3.86 -23.97 -14.98
C PRO A 259 -4.74 -24.38 -13.78
N THR A 260 -5.98 -24.80 -14.05
CA THR A 260 -6.95 -25.22 -13.01
C THR A 260 -6.41 -26.33 -12.10
N ARG A 261 -5.49 -27.16 -12.60
CA ARG A 261 -4.78 -28.19 -11.82
C ARG A 261 -4.01 -27.63 -10.63
N LEU A 262 -3.51 -26.39 -10.72
CA LEU A 262 -2.77 -25.72 -9.64
C LEU A 262 -3.69 -25.18 -8.54
N LEU A 263 -4.99 -25.09 -8.80
CA LEU A 263 -5.99 -24.60 -7.84
C LEU A 263 -6.75 -25.74 -7.14
N ALA A 264 -6.48 -27.00 -7.50
CA ALA A 264 -7.05 -28.15 -6.81
C ALA A 264 -6.58 -28.17 -5.34
N VAL A 265 -7.52 -28.01 -4.41
CA VAL A 265 -7.29 -28.16 -2.96
C VAL A 265 -7.04 -29.65 -2.70
N PRO A 266 -5.96 -30.04 -1.99
CA PRO A 266 -5.72 -31.43 -1.59
C PRO A 266 -6.91 -31.98 -0.80
N ASP A 267 -7.31 -33.22 -1.06
CA ASP A 267 -8.50 -33.86 -0.45
C ASP A 267 -8.47 -33.92 1.10
N GLU A 268 -7.31 -33.69 1.73
CA GLU A 268 -7.12 -33.71 3.19
C GLU A 268 -7.83 -32.55 3.93
N VAL A 269 -8.32 -31.52 3.24
CA VAL A 269 -9.04 -30.37 3.85
C VAL A 269 -10.56 -30.45 3.62
N ARG A 270 -11.07 -31.49 2.94
CA ARG A 270 -12.52 -31.66 2.79
C ARG A 270 -13.14 -32.02 4.14
N PRO A 271 -14.11 -31.25 4.66
CA PRO A 271 -14.88 -31.69 5.82
C PRO A 271 -15.55 -33.03 5.48
N PRO A 272 -15.61 -33.97 6.43
CA PRO A 272 -16.22 -35.27 6.19
C PRO A 272 -17.67 -35.08 5.70
N PRO A 273 -18.15 -35.93 4.77
CA PRO A 273 -19.52 -35.83 4.29
C PRO A 273 -20.49 -35.89 5.47
N ALA A 274 -21.49 -35.01 5.46
CA ALA A 274 -22.52 -34.99 6.48
C ALA A 274 -23.16 -36.38 6.58
N PRO A 275 -23.38 -36.92 7.80
CA PRO A 275 -24.03 -38.20 7.96
C PRO A 275 -25.40 -38.15 7.29
N THR A 276 -25.63 -39.06 6.34
CA THR A 276 -26.94 -39.32 5.77
C THR A 276 -27.81 -39.91 6.87
N GLY A 277 -28.61 -39.07 7.50
CA GLY A 277 -29.73 -39.49 8.36
C GLY A 277 -30.98 -39.75 7.53
#